data_AF-A0AAJ1N820-F1
#
_entry.id   AF-A0AAJ1N820-F1
#
_cell.length_a   1.000
_cell.length_b   1.000
_cell.length_c   1.000
_cell.angle_alpha   90.00
_cell.angle_beta   90.00
_cell.angle_gamma   90.00
#
_symmetry.space_group_name_H-M   'P 1'
#
loop_
_entity.id
_entity.type
_entity.pdbx_description
1 polymer ?
#
loop_
_entity_poly.entity_id
_entity_poly.type
_entity_poly.pdbx_seq_one_letter_code
_entity_poly.pdbx_strand_id
1 'polypeptide(L)'
;VRSVTNTQLSAVRLRLSCPQLQEQKDDGDTVGYVIDYAIDVATDGGAYQEVLKTAADGKTTTKYERSHRIDLPKAHSGWQVRVRRLTPKQTTNRIADAMVVEAITEVIDAKLSYPETALLFVQFDAKQFRNIPQISCEPKMRIIRVPANYDPESRHYSGVWDGSFKWA
;
A
#
# COMPACT_ATOMS: atom_id res chain seq x y z
N VAL A 1 10.69 -16.27 12.14
CA VAL A 1 9.83 -17.07 11.23
C VAL A 1 8.47 -17.19 11.87
N ARG A 2 7.38 -17.00 11.13
CA ARG A 2 6.00 -17.15 11.61
C ARG A 2 5.28 -18.20 10.77
N SER A 3 4.64 -19.15 11.44
CA SER A 3 3.74 -20.12 10.80
C SER A 3 2.34 -19.55 10.69
N VAL A 4 1.69 -19.79 9.55
CA VAL A 4 0.31 -19.40 9.24
C VAL A 4 -0.41 -20.65 8.74
N THR A 5 -1.37 -21.15 9.51
CA THR A 5 -1.99 -22.46 9.30
C THR A 5 -3.39 -22.40 8.69
N ASN A 6 -4.02 -21.23 8.65
CA ASN A 6 -5.35 -21.07 8.08
C ASN A 6 -5.28 -21.04 6.54
N THR A 7 -5.63 -22.13 5.87
CA THR A 7 -5.52 -22.26 4.40
C THR A 7 -6.55 -21.44 3.62
N GLN A 8 -7.52 -20.81 4.28
CA GLN A 8 -8.51 -19.93 3.63
C GLN A 8 -7.95 -18.53 3.31
N LEU A 9 -6.73 -18.22 3.77
CA LEU A 9 -6.12 -16.92 3.55
C LEU A 9 -5.74 -16.71 2.09
N SER A 10 -5.93 -15.48 1.62
CA SER A 10 -5.50 -15.04 0.29
C SER A 10 -4.15 -14.34 0.35
N ALA A 11 -3.87 -13.63 1.44
CA ALA A 11 -2.60 -12.93 1.64
C ALA A 11 -2.29 -12.75 3.12
N VAL A 12 -1.04 -12.40 3.39
CA VAL A 12 -0.59 -11.90 4.69
C VAL A 12 -0.05 -10.49 4.51
N ARG A 13 -0.46 -9.57 5.38
CA ARG A 13 0.08 -8.22 5.45
C ARG A 13 1.09 -8.13 6.58
N LEU A 14 2.35 -7.93 6.24
CA LEU A 14 3.46 -7.75 7.17
C LEU A 14 3.70 -6.27 7.39
N ARG A 15 3.61 -5.82 8.64
CA ARG A 15 3.97 -4.46 9.04
C ARG A 15 5.36 -4.49 9.67
N LEU A 16 6.28 -3.77 9.03
CA LEU A 16 7.66 -3.59 9.50
C LEU A 16 7.79 -2.17 10.05
N SER A 17 8.46 -2.02 11.17
CA SER A 17 8.83 -0.71 11.70
C SER A 17 10.34 -0.54 11.78
N CYS A 18 10.76 0.70 11.56
CA CYS A 18 12.08 1.19 11.89
C CYS A 18 11.89 2.34 12.89
N PRO A 19 12.09 2.12 14.21
CA PRO A 19 11.92 3.17 15.22
C PRO A 19 12.78 4.39 14.94
N GLN A 20 14.02 4.16 14.49
CA GLN A 20 14.95 5.17 14.00
C GLN A 20 15.80 4.55 12.89
N LEU A 21 16.17 5.38 11.90
CA LEU A 21 16.99 5.01 10.77
C LEU A 21 17.93 6.17 10.45
N GLN A 22 19.16 6.10 10.94
CA GLN A 22 20.14 7.16 10.77
C GLN A 22 21.57 6.67 11.04
N GLU A 23 22.54 7.37 10.46
CA GLU A 23 23.97 7.17 10.68
C GLU A 23 24.62 8.51 11.03
N GLN A 24 25.38 8.54 12.12
CA GLN A 24 26.22 9.67 12.50
C GLN A 24 27.63 9.48 11.96
N LYS A 25 28.07 10.42 11.12
CA LYS A 25 29.40 10.48 10.53
C LYS A 25 30.44 11.05 11.51
N ASP A 26 31.71 10.89 11.17
CA ASP A 26 32.83 11.37 11.99
C ASP A 26 32.91 12.90 12.09
N ASP A 27 32.32 13.62 11.14
CA ASP A 27 32.18 15.09 11.15
C ASP A 27 31.01 15.58 12.05
N GLY A 28 30.27 14.66 12.67
CA GLY A 28 29.11 14.95 13.50
C GLY A 28 27.80 15.08 12.73
N ASP A 29 27.81 15.02 11.38
CA ASP A 29 26.60 15.03 10.58
C ASP A 29 25.79 13.73 10.76
N THR A 30 24.47 13.84 10.71
CA THR A 30 23.56 12.69 10.79
C THR A 30 22.85 12.52 9.47
N VAL A 31 23.12 11.44 8.77
CA VAL A 31 22.53 11.13 7.46
C VAL A 31 21.53 9.98 7.57
N GLY A 32 20.78 9.76 6.48
CA GLY A 32 19.91 8.59 6.37
C GLY A 32 20.72 7.30 6.25
N TYR A 33 20.10 6.18 6.62
CA TYR A 33 20.70 4.86 6.53
C TYR A 33 19.80 3.94 5.68
N VAL A 34 20.40 2.92 5.07
CA VAL A 34 19.68 1.98 4.19
C VAL A 34 19.74 0.58 4.77
N ILE A 35 18.58 -0.06 4.89
CA ILE A 35 18.46 -1.47 5.29
C ILE A 35 17.79 -2.24 4.16
N ASP A 36 18.55 -3.10 3.50
CA ASP A 36 18.04 -4.09 2.57
C ASP A 36 17.43 -5.27 3.33
N TYR A 37 16.25 -5.70 2.90
CA TYR A 37 15.57 -6.87 3.44
C TYR A 37 14.79 -7.62 2.37
N ALA A 38 14.55 -8.89 2.65
CA ALA A 38 13.76 -9.78 1.83
C ALA A 38 12.68 -10.47 2.66
N ILE A 39 11.57 -10.81 2.03
CA ILE A 39 10.48 -11.57 2.61
C ILE A 39 10.38 -12.86 1.82
N ASP A 40 10.53 -13.98 2.52
CA ASP A 40 10.40 -15.30 1.92
C ASP A 40 9.18 -16.02 2.47
N VAL A 41 8.57 -16.84 1.62
CA VAL A 41 7.45 -17.71 1.95
C VAL A 41 7.81 -19.15 1.59
N ALA A 42 7.59 -20.06 2.53
CA ALA A 42 7.58 -21.50 2.29
C ALA A 42 6.14 -22.01 2.36
N THR A 43 5.76 -22.86 1.41
CA THR A 43 4.40 -23.41 1.30
C THR A 43 4.46 -24.91 1.58
N ASP A 44 3.57 -25.42 2.41
CA ASP A 44 3.43 -26.86 2.69
C ASP A 44 4.73 -27.58 3.09
N GLY A 45 5.58 -26.90 3.87
CA GLY A 45 6.88 -27.44 4.31
C GLY A 45 7.95 -27.49 3.22
N GLY A 46 7.70 -26.89 2.05
CA GLY A 46 8.66 -26.76 0.96
C GLY A 46 9.78 -25.74 1.22
N ALA A 47 10.59 -25.48 0.20
CA ALA A 47 11.66 -24.51 0.27
C ALA A 47 11.13 -23.07 0.38
N TYR A 48 11.88 -22.21 1.08
CA TYR A 48 11.61 -20.78 1.12
C TYR A 48 11.87 -20.15 -0.25
N GLN A 49 10.87 -19.47 -0.78
CA GLN A 49 10.97 -18.67 -2.00
C GLN A 49 10.94 -17.18 -1.64
N GLU A 50 11.86 -16.40 -2.21
CA GLU A 50 11.88 -14.94 -2.05
C GLU A 50 10.70 -14.34 -2.82
N VAL A 51 9.76 -13.71 -2.11
CA VAL A 51 8.55 -13.10 -2.70
C VAL A 51 8.69 -11.59 -2.82
N LEU A 52 9.49 -10.98 -1.94
CA LEU A 52 9.78 -9.56 -1.98
C LEU A 52 11.22 -9.29 -1.60
N LYS A 53 11.89 -8.41 -2.35
CA LYS A 53 13.18 -7.83 -2.00
C LYS A 53 13.09 -6.31 -2.14
N THR A 54 13.37 -5.59 -1.06
CA THR A 54 13.26 -4.12 -1.03
C THR A 54 14.17 -3.56 0.06
N ALA A 55 14.39 -2.25 0.04
CA ALA A 55 15.06 -1.53 1.09
C ALA A 55 14.12 -0.61 1.88
N ALA A 56 14.50 -0.32 3.12
CA ALA A 56 14.10 0.88 3.84
C ALA A 56 15.25 1.89 3.72
N ASP A 57 15.03 2.94 2.94
CA ASP A 57 16.00 4.00 2.67
C ASP A 57 15.45 5.32 3.18
N GLY A 58 16.19 5.94 4.10
CA GLY A 58 15.92 7.30 4.51
C GLY A 58 16.51 7.66 5.86
N LYS A 59 16.16 8.86 6.32
CA LYS A 59 16.48 9.38 7.65
C LYS A 59 15.20 9.46 8.47
N THR A 60 15.08 8.67 9.53
CA THR A 60 13.91 8.70 10.41
C THR A 60 14.34 8.88 11.86
N THR A 61 13.82 9.92 12.50
CA THR A 61 13.99 10.18 13.94
C THR A 61 12.81 9.67 14.77
N THR A 62 11.69 9.40 14.09
CA THR A 62 10.46 8.83 14.63
C THR A 62 10.15 7.49 13.97
N LYS A 63 9.26 6.71 14.60
CA LYS A 63 8.86 5.39 14.12
C LYS A 63 8.31 5.48 12.71
N TYR A 64 9.03 4.88 11.77
CA TYR A 64 8.58 4.69 10.40
C TYR A 64 7.99 3.29 10.26
N GLU A 65 6.79 3.19 9.70
CA GLU A 65 6.13 1.92 9.46
C GLU A 65 5.87 1.72 7.97
N ARG A 66 6.14 0.51 7.48
CA ARG A 66 5.82 0.11 6.10
C ARG A 66 5.11 -1.24 6.13
N SER A 67 4.00 -1.33 5.43
CA SER A 67 3.23 -2.57 5.29
C SER A 67 3.41 -3.16 3.91
N HIS A 68 3.69 -4.45 3.84
CA HIS A 68 3.75 -5.22 2.60
C HIS A 68 2.66 -6.27 2.59
N ARG A 69 1.88 -6.30 1.51
CA ARG A 69 0.95 -7.40 1.25
C ARG A 69 1.69 -8.47 0.47
N ILE A 70 1.67 -9.69 0.97
CA ILE A 70 2.26 -10.86 0.34
C ILE A 70 1.12 -11.82 0.01
N ASP A 71 0.84 -11.97 -1.28
CA ASP A 71 -0.17 -12.93 -1.74
C ASP A 71 0.35 -14.35 -1.53
N LEU A 72 -0.49 -15.18 -0.92
CA LEU A 72 -0.13 -16.53 -0.56
C LEU A 72 -0.53 -17.50 -1.67
N PRO A 73 0.38 -18.36 -2.16
CA PRO A 73 0.02 -19.41 -3.11
C PRO A 73 -0.91 -20.41 -2.42
N LYS A 74 -1.76 -21.13 -3.16
CA LYS A 74 -2.64 -22.16 -2.56
C LYS A 74 -1.81 -23.19 -1.78
N ALA A 75 -2.26 -23.52 -0.57
CA ALA A 75 -1.61 -24.48 0.33
C ALA A 75 -2.61 -25.44 0.96
N HIS A 76 -2.14 -26.64 1.33
CA HIS A 76 -2.96 -27.65 2.00
C HIS A 76 -2.81 -27.67 3.52
N SER A 77 -1.64 -27.29 4.03
CA SER A 77 -1.27 -27.30 5.45
C SER A 77 -0.98 -25.90 5.99
N GLY A 78 -0.47 -25.01 5.14
CA GLY A 78 -0.22 -23.61 5.45
C GLY A 78 1.12 -23.12 4.93
N TRP A 79 1.55 -21.99 5.48
CA TRP A 79 2.75 -21.27 5.06
C TRP A 79 3.66 -20.94 6.23
N GLN A 80 4.95 -20.83 5.95
CA GLN A 80 5.92 -20.22 6.85
C GLN A 80 6.45 -18.95 6.20
N VAL A 81 6.23 -17.83 6.88
CA VAL A 81 6.68 -16.52 6.43
C VAL A 81 7.87 -16.08 7.26
N ARG A 82 8.92 -15.59 6.60
CA ARG A 82 10.08 -15.02 7.29
C ARG A 82 10.53 -13.73 6.63
N VAL A 83 11.01 -12.82 7.47
CA VAL A 83 11.68 -11.62 7.04
C VAL A 83 13.18 -11.84 7.28
N ARG A 84 13.99 -11.66 6.25
CA ARG A 84 15.44 -11.70 6.32
C ARG A 84 15.98 -10.30 6.09
N ARG A 85 16.81 -9.85 7.02
CA ARG A 85 17.63 -8.66 6.79
C ARG A 85 18.84 -9.06 5.94
N LEU A 86 19.10 -8.32 4.86
CA LEU A 86 20.23 -8.54 3.96
C LEU A 86 21.44 -7.69 4.38
N THR A 87 21.20 -6.45 4.83
CA THR A 87 22.24 -5.60 5.42
C THR A 87 22.58 -6.10 6.83
N PRO A 88 23.85 -6.36 7.17
CA PRO A 88 24.24 -6.74 8.52
C PRO A 88 23.85 -5.67 9.55
N LYS A 89 23.42 -6.11 10.74
CA LYS A 89 23.12 -5.18 11.84
C LYS A 89 24.40 -4.56 12.37
N GLN A 90 24.38 -3.24 12.52
CA GLN A 90 25.47 -2.49 13.11
C GLN A 90 25.36 -2.51 14.64
N THR A 91 26.49 -2.57 15.33
CA THR A 91 26.57 -2.62 16.80
C THR A 91 27.04 -1.29 17.41
N THR A 92 27.39 -0.32 16.56
CA THR A 92 27.89 0.98 17.00
C THR A 92 26.74 1.91 17.36
N ASN A 93 26.88 2.70 18.43
CA ASN A 93 25.91 3.72 18.82
C ASN A 93 25.72 4.85 17.78
N ARG A 94 26.60 4.94 16.78
CA ARG A 94 26.52 5.90 15.68
C ARG A 94 25.47 5.53 14.64
N ILE A 95 25.08 4.26 14.56
CA ILE A 95 24.13 3.78 13.54
C ILE A 95 22.89 3.25 14.25
N ALA A 96 21.75 3.87 13.97
CA ALA A 96 20.45 3.38 14.38
C ALA A 96 19.81 2.66 13.18
N ASP A 97 19.74 1.33 13.24
CA ASP A 97 19.27 0.46 12.15
C ASP A 97 18.32 -0.65 12.64
N ALA A 98 17.61 -0.38 13.75
CA ALA A 98 16.69 -1.33 14.33
C ALA A 98 15.47 -1.54 13.41
N MET A 99 15.26 -2.77 12.96
CA MET A 99 14.11 -3.16 12.16
C MET A 99 13.32 -4.23 12.90
N VAL A 100 12.01 -4.01 13.07
CA VAL A 100 11.11 -4.86 13.85
C VAL A 100 9.91 -5.27 13.02
N VAL A 101 9.44 -6.50 13.18
CA VAL A 101 8.14 -6.94 12.67
C VAL A 101 7.08 -6.57 13.71
N GLU A 102 6.30 -5.54 13.44
CA GLU A 102 5.27 -5.05 14.37
C GLU A 102 4.03 -5.92 14.39
N ALA A 103 3.55 -6.29 13.20
CA ALA A 103 2.29 -6.99 13.05
C ALA A 103 2.30 -7.88 11.82
N ILE A 104 1.58 -8.99 11.95
CA ILE A 104 1.27 -9.91 10.86
C ILE A 104 -0.25 -10.00 10.85
N THR A 105 -0.87 -9.49 9.79
CA THR A 105 -2.32 -9.52 9.61
C THR A 105 -2.67 -10.53 8.54
N GLU A 106 -3.55 -11.45 8.87
CA GLU A 106 -4.09 -12.43 7.94
C GLU A 106 -5.20 -11.79 7.10
N VAL A 107 -5.18 -11.99 5.78
CA VAL A 107 -6.13 -11.36 4.86
C VAL A 107 -6.84 -12.44 4.05
N ILE A 108 -8.16 -12.42 4.08
CA ILE A 108 -9.04 -13.21 3.21
C ILE A 108 -9.66 -12.22 2.23
N ASP A 109 -9.41 -12.41 0.94
CA ASP A 109 -10.06 -11.57 -0.06
C ASP A 109 -11.48 -12.06 -0.30
N ALA A 110 -12.42 -11.12 -0.28
CA ALA A 110 -13.79 -11.34 -0.73
C ALA A 110 -13.95 -10.76 -2.13
N LYS A 111 -14.52 -11.55 -3.04
CA LYS A 111 -14.98 -11.04 -4.33
C LYS A 111 -16.37 -10.43 -4.13
N LEU A 112 -16.40 -9.13 -3.85
CA LEU A 112 -17.62 -8.37 -3.72
C LEU A 112 -17.93 -7.70 -5.06
N SER A 113 -19.10 -7.99 -5.62
CA SER A 113 -19.62 -7.25 -6.78
C SER A 113 -20.26 -5.96 -6.29
N TYR A 114 -19.76 -4.82 -6.75
CA TYR A 114 -20.36 -3.50 -6.50
C TYR A 114 -20.99 -2.97 -7.80
N PRO A 115 -22.16 -3.49 -8.21
CA PRO A 115 -22.85 -2.97 -9.39
C PRO A 115 -23.15 -1.48 -9.21
N GLU A 116 -23.09 -0.71 -10.30
CA GLU A 116 -23.34 0.73 -10.32
C GLU A 116 -22.45 1.59 -9.40
N THR A 117 -21.26 1.09 -9.01
CA THR A 117 -20.31 1.81 -8.15
C THR A 117 -18.97 2.02 -8.85
N ALA A 118 -18.45 3.24 -8.84
CA ALA A 118 -17.08 3.56 -9.23
C ALA A 118 -16.21 3.79 -7.99
N LEU A 119 -15.05 3.13 -7.92
CA LEU A 119 -14.08 3.27 -6.84
C LEU A 119 -12.84 4.00 -7.36
N LEU A 120 -12.39 5.02 -6.63
CA LEU A 120 -11.14 5.75 -6.91
C LEU A 120 -10.14 5.49 -5.78
N PHE A 121 -8.97 4.97 -6.13
CA PHE A 121 -7.82 4.83 -5.22
C PHE A 121 -6.67 5.70 -5.71
N VAL A 122 -6.13 6.55 -4.83
CA VAL A 122 -5.00 7.44 -5.15
C VAL A 122 -3.91 7.23 -4.11
N GLN A 123 -2.67 7.04 -4.57
CA GLN A 123 -1.48 6.94 -3.73
C GLN A 123 -0.49 8.04 -4.11
N PHE A 124 0.01 8.76 -3.11
CA PHE A 124 1.00 9.83 -3.26
C PHE A 124 2.06 9.73 -2.17
N ASP A 125 3.23 10.32 -2.43
CA ASP A 125 4.30 10.41 -1.43
C ASP A 125 3.92 11.43 -0.35
N ALA A 126 3.95 11.00 0.92
CA ALA A 126 3.65 11.85 2.06
C ALA A 126 4.61 13.04 2.19
N LYS A 127 5.82 12.98 1.62
CA LYS A 127 6.74 14.13 1.63
C LYS A 127 6.21 15.33 0.84
N GLN A 128 5.38 15.08 -0.17
CA GLN A 128 4.83 16.14 -1.02
C GLN A 128 3.65 16.88 -0.37
N PHE A 129 3.01 16.28 0.65
CA PHE A 129 1.80 16.81 1.27
C PHE A 129 1.91 16.82 2.80
N ARG A 130 1.86 18.01 3.40
CA ARG A 130 1.86 18.15 4.88
C ARG A 130 0.57 17.63 5.53
N ASN A 131 -0.53 17.61 4.78
CA ASN A 131 -1.85 17.13 5.20
C ASN A 131 -2.43 16.22 4.11
N ILE A 132 -3.44 15.41 4.45
CA ILE A 132 -4.15 14.61 3.45
C ILE A 132 -4.72 15.55 2.35
N PRO A 133 -4.33 15.39 1.08
CA PRO A 133 -4.81 16.24 0.00
C PRO A 133 -6.31 16.06 -0.20
N GLN A 134 -7.01 17.15 -0.52
CA GLN A 134 -8.36 17.07 -1.02
C GLN A 134 -8.35 16.53 -2.45
N ILE A 135 -9.08 15.44 -2.68
CA ILE A 135 -9.24 14.83 -3.99
C ILE A 135 -10.60 15.27 -4.54
N SER A 136 -10.59 16.02 -5.64
CA SER A 136 -11.78 16.28 -6.45
C SER A 136 -11.72 15.44 -7.72
N CYS A 137 -12.85 14.86 -8.11
CA CYS A 137 -12.96 14.10 -9.37
C CYS A 137 -14.23 14.54 -10.10
N GLU A 138 -14.17 14.55 -11.43
CA GLU A 138 -15.32 14.75 -12.33
C GLU A 138 -15.63 13.40 -12.98
N PRO A 139 -16.45 12.53 -12.34
CA PRO A 139 -16.78 11.24 -12.92
C PRO A 139 -17.67 11.44 -14.16
N LYS A 140 -17.20 10.96 -15.31
CA LYS A 140 -18.04 10.81 -16.52
C LYS A 140 -19.01 9.63 -16.28
N MET A 141 -20.22 9.67 -16.85
CA MET A 141 -21.29 8.64 -16.77
C MET A 141 -22.32 8.76 -15.63
N ARG A 142 -22.47 9.92 -14.97
CA ARG A 142 -23.64 10.14 -14.09
C ARG A 142 -24.86 10.56 -14.93
N ILE A 143 -25.73 9.59 -15.24
CA ILE A 143 -26.98 9.86 -15.95
C ILE A 143 -27.88 10.73 -15.06
N ILE A 144 -28.07 11.98 -15.45
CA ILE A 144 -28.94 12.94 -14.75
C ILE A 144 -30.00 13.49 -15.70
N ARG A 145 -31.06 14.05 -15.14
CA ARG A 145 -32.04 14.78 -15.94
C ARG A 145 -31.47 16.14 -16.32
N VAL A 146 -31.25 16.32 -17.61
CA VAL A 146 -30.90 17.61 -18.20
C VAL A 146 -32.08 18.12 -19.04
N PRO A 147 -32.25 19.44 -19.21
CA PRO A 147 -33.24 19.99 -20.14
C PRO A 147 -33.13 19.33 -21.52
N ALA A 148 -34.25 19.01 -22.17
CA ALA A 148 -34.23 18.28 -23.44
C ALA A 148 -33.40 18.99 -24.53
N ASN A 149 -33.37 20.32 -24.50
CA ASN A 149 -32.60 21.16 -25.43
C ASN A 149 -31.11 21.33 -25.05
N TYR A 150 -30.64 20.78 -23.93
CA TYR A 150 -29.24 20.86 -23.49
C TYR A 150 -28.40 19.72 -24.06
N ASP A 151 -27.27 20.05 -24.67
CA ASP A 151 -26.22 19.10 -25.06
C ASP A 151 -25.13 19.04 -23.97
N PRO A 152 -24.97 17.93 -23.24
CA PRO A 152 -24.01 17.82 -22.15
C PRO A 152 -22.55 17.78 -22.59
N GLU A 153 -22.25 17.40 -23.84
CA GLU A 153 -20.86 17.35 -24.33
C GLU A 153 -20.36 18.74 -24.71
N SER A 154 -21.16 19.49 -25.47
CA SER A 154 -20.83 20.85 -25.91
C SER A 154 -21.26 21.94 -24.91
N ARG A 155 -22.04 21.58 -23.88
CA ARG A 155 -22.66 22.49 -22.89
C ARG A 155 -23.54 23.58 -23.55
N HIS A 156 -24.16 23.26 -24.68
CA HIS A 156 -24.95 24.20 -25.49
C HIS A 156 -26.46 23.93 -25.37
N TYR A 157 -27.26 25.00 -25.43
CA TYR A 157 -28.72 24.92 -25.49
C TYR A 157 -29.22 25.18 -26.91
N SER A 158 -30.02 24.27 -27.46
CA SER A 158 -30.58 24.39 -28.81
C SER A 158 -32.04 24.83 -28.76
N GLY A 159 -32.30 26.12 -29.00
CA GLY A 159 -33.66 26.68 -29.01
C GLY A 159 -34.28 26.86 -27.62
N VAL A 160 -35.58 27.17 -27.59
CA VAL A 160 -36.33 27.44 -26.36
C VAL A 160 -36.70 26.13 -25.67
N TRP A 161 -36.49 26.06 -24.36
CA TRP A 161 -36.84 24.90 -23.56
C TRP A 161 -38.35 24.79 -23.36
N ASP A 162 -38.89 23.60 -23.58
CA ASP A 162 -40.32 23.28 -23.50
C ASP A 162 -40.76 22.74 -22.12
N GLY A 163 -39.86 22.75 -21.13
CA GLY A 163 -40.08 22.20 -19.79
C GLY A 163 -39.79 20.70 -19.66
N SER A 164 -39.42 20.01 -20.74
CA SER A 164 -39.14 18.57 -20.73
C SER A 164 -37.69 18.24 -20.38
N PHE A 165 -37.46 17.08 -19.77
CA PHE A 165 -36.12 16.61 -19.41
C PHE A 165 -35.77 15.35 -20.18
N LYS A 166 -34.50 15.21 -20.56
CA LYS A 166 -33.92 13.97 -21.07
C LYS A 166 -32.88 13.43 -20.09
N TRP A 167 -32.66 12.12 -20.14
CA TRP A 167 -31.55 11.49 -19.46
C TRP A 167 -30.29 11.64 -20.31
N ALA A 168 -29.25 12.22 -19.73
CA ALA A 168 -27.95 12.34 -20.36
C ALA A 168 -26.83 12.32 -19.31
#